data_AF-A0A7C3SNW3-F1
#
_entry.id   AF-A0A7C3SNW3-F1
#
_cell.length_a   1.000
_cell.length_b   1.000
_cell.length_c   1.000
_cell.angle_alpha   90.00
_cell.angle_beta   90.00
_cell.angle_gamma   90.00
#
_symmetry.space_group_name_H-M   'P 1'
#
loop_
_entity.id
_entity.type
_entity.pdbx_description
1 polymer ?
#
loop_
_entity_poly.entity_id
_entity_poly.type
_entity_poly.pdbx_seq_one_letter_code
_entity_poly.pdbx_strand_id
1 'polypeptide(L)'
;MYARYKKLPVYLIHVISEEEISPPYEGNLQLIDSETNEIINLYIDKSLIENYKKTLDNFLKDIESFSIKTNVEYMRTSTSIPVEDLLLRYLRMGGWLK
;
A
#
# COMPACT_ATOMS: atom_id res chain seq x y z
N MET A 1 16.79 6.53 -7.50
CA MET A 1 17.81 7.62 -7.51
C MET A 1 18.10 8.17 -8.93
N TYR A 2 18.08 7.33 -9.98
CA TYR A 2 18.32 7.76 -11.39
C TYR A 2 17.28 8.75 -11.96
N ALA A 3 16.00 8.60 -11.64
CA ALA A 3 14.95 9.51 -12.14
C ALA A 3 15.08 10.97 -11.63
N ARG A 4 15.49 11.14 -10.36
CA ARG A 4 15.74 12.48 -9.76
C ARG A 4 16.90 13.20 -10.43
N TYR A 5 17.94 12.45 -10.85
CA TYR A 5 19.10 13.00 -11.57
C TYR A 5 18.71 13.62 -12.92
N LYS A 6 17.64 13.13 -13.55
CA LYS A 6 17.11 13.63 -14.84
C LYS A 6 16.04 14.72 -14.69
N LYS A 7 15.75 15.22 -13.47
CA LYS A 7 14.65 16.16 -13.16
C LYS A 7 13.26 15.70 -13.62
N LEU A 8 13.03 14.39 -13.70
CA LEU A 8 11.70 13.86 -14.01
C LEU A 8 10.83 13.86 -12.75
N PRO A 9 9.52 14.13 -12.88
CA PRO A 9 8.60 13.97 -11.76
C PRO A 9 8.57 12.50 -11.34
N VAL A 10 8.61 12.26 -10.02
CA VAL A 10 8.59 10.92 -9.43
C VAL A 10 7.29 10.77 -8.67
N TYR A 11 6.61 9.65 -8.89
CA TYR A 11 5.37 9.29 -8.24
C TYR A 11 5.55 7.95 -7.53
N LEU A 12 5.06 7.86 -6.31
CA LEU A 12 5.02 6.62 -5.53
C LEU A 12 3.58 6.15 -5.47
N ILE A 13 3.31 4.98 -6.01
CA ILE A 13 1.99 4.33 -5.94
C ILE A 13 2.14 3.11 -5.04
N HIS A 14 1.36 3.09 -3.96
CA HIS A 14 1.27 1.95 -3.06
C HIS A 14 -0.05 1.23 -3.34
N VAL A 15 0.06 0.00 -3.82
CA VAL A 15 -1.06 -0.91 -4.08
C VAL A 15 -1.22 -1.82 -2.86
N ILE A 16 -2.39 -1.82 -2.24
CA ILE A 16 -2.69 -2.62 -1.04
C ILE A 16 -3.90 -3.51 -1.38
N SER A 17 -3.94 -4.74 -0.88
CA SER A 17 -5.13 -5.57 -1.04
C SER A 17 -6.26 -5.16 -0.08
N GLU A 18 -7.52 -5.37 -0.44
CA GLU A 18 -8.63 -5.14 0.51
C GLU A 18 -8.55 -6.08 1.73
N GLU A 19 -8.02 -7.27 1.52
CA GLU A 19 -7.84 -8.27 2.58
C GLU A 19 -6.80 -7.82 3.61
N GLU A 20 -5.83 -6.98 3.23
CA GLU A 20 -4.92 -6.33 4.18
C GLU A 20 -5.58 -5.14 4.89
N ILE A 21 -6.40 -4.35 4.19
CA ILE A 21 -7.10 -3.19 4.80
C ILE A 21 -8.15 -3.68 5.81
N SER A 22 -8.89 -4.72 5.46
CA SER A 22 -9.95 -5.31 6.27
C SER A 22 -9.87 -6.84 6.22
N PRO A 23 -9.01 -7.46 7.05
CA PRO A 23 -8.85 -8.90 7.08
C PRO A 23 -10.18 -9.59 7.47
N PRO A 24 -10.73 -10.48 6.62
CA PRO A 24 -11.98 -11.19 6.92
C PRO A 24 -11.77 -12.46 7.75
N TYR A 25 -10.55 -12.70 8.26
CA TYR A 25 -10.16 -13.96 8.89
C TYR A 25 -10.37 -13.92 10.41
N GLU A 26 -10.91 -15.00 10.98
CA GLU A 26 -10.97 -15.25 12.43
C GLU A 26 -10.63 -16.74 12.69
N GLY A 27 -9.90 -17.02 13.77
CA GLY A 27 -9.54 -18.39 14.18
C GLY A 27 -8.17 -18.87 13.70
N ASN A 28 -7.96 -20.18 13.65
CA ASN A 28 -6.68 -20.76 13.21
C ASN A 28 -6.52 -20.62 11.70
N LEU A 29 -5.47 -19.91 11.27
CA LEU A 29 -5.14 -19.70 9.88
C LEU A 29 -3.74 -20.25 9.60
N GLN A 30 -3.58 -20.86 8.42
CA GLN A 30 -2.29 -21.21 7.86
C GLN A 30 -2.02 -20.26 6.70
N LEU A 31 -1.04 -19.39 6.87
CA LEU A 31 -0.55 -18.50 5.82
C LEU A 31 0.63 -19.14 5.11
N ILE A 32 0.69 -18.94 3.80
CA ILE A 32 1.84 -19.29 2.98
C ILE A 32 2.45 -17.99 2.49
N ASP A 33 3.68 -17.72 2.90
CA ASP A 33 4.42 -16.53 2.48
C ASP A 33 4.73 -16.61 0.98
N SER A 34 4.41 -15.57 0.23
CA SER A 34 4.52 -15.61 -1.24
C SER A 34 5.96 -15.49 -1.73
N GLU A 35 6.82 -14.89 -0.90
CA GLU A 35 8.22 -14.59 -1.17
C GLU A 35 9.13 -15.78 -0.89
N THR A 36 8.83 -16.53 0.18
CA THR A 36 9.69 -17.62 0.68
C THR A 36 9.04 -19.01 0.61
N ASN A 37 7.72 -19.10 0.38
CA ASN A 37 6.90 -20.30 0.57
C ASN A 37 6.91 -20.84 2.01
N GLU A 38 7.26 -20.02 3.01
CA GLU A 38 7.15 -20.41 4.41
C GLU A 38 5.70 -20.57 4.84
N ILE A 39 5.44 -21.63 5.62
CA ILE A 39 4.12 -21.89 6.18
C ILE A 39 4.08 -21.37 7.61
N ILE A 40 3.19 -20.42 7.85
CA ILE A 40 2.99 -19.78 9.16
C ILE A 40 1.63 -20.18 9.70
N ASN A 41 1.61 -20.90 10.82
CA ASN A 41 0.37 -21.19 11.53
C ASN A 41 0.17 -20.14 12.62
N LEU A 42 -0.96 -19.42 12.57
CA LEU A 42 -1.30 -18.42 13.58
C LEU A 42 -2.78 -18.48 13.96
N TYR A 43 -3.06 -18.05 15.19
CA TYR A 43 -4.42 -17.84 15.65
C TYR A 43 -4.77 -16.36 15.50
N ILE A 44 -5.74 -16.06 14.64
CA ILE A 44 -6.24 -14.71 14.39
C ILE A 44 -7.37 -14.42 15.37
N ASP A 45 -7.08 -13.53 16.31
CA ASP A 45 -8.08 -12.91 17.16
C ASP A 45 -8.24 -11.41 16.84
N LYS A 46 -9.23 -10.78 17.46
CA LYS A 46 -9.51 -9.35 17.26
C LYS A 46 -8.34 -8.46 17.69
N SER A 47 -7.59 -8.84 18.73
CA SER A 47 -6.45 -8.06 19.20
C SER A 47 -5.30 -8.07 18.18
N LEU A 48 -5.05 -9.23 17.56
CA LEU A 48 -4.06 -9.38 16.51
C LEU A 48 -4.43 -8.54 15.28
N ILE A 49 -5.70 -8.57 14.85
CA ILE A 49 -6.18 -7.75 13.73
C ILE A 49 -6.04 -6.26 14.06
N GLU A 50 -6.42 -5.82 15.25
CA GLU A 50 -6.27 -4.42 15.66
C GLU A 50 -4.82 -3.97 15.70
N ASN A 51 -3.92 -4.82 16.21
CA ASN A 51 -2.48 -4.53 16.23
C ASN A 51 -1.90 -4.47 14.82
N TYR A 52 -2.29 -5.39 13.94
CA TYR A 52 -1.89 -5.36 12.54
C TYR A 52 -2.35 -4.06 11.87
N LYS A 53 -3.61 -3.65 12.04
CA LYS A 53 -4.14 -2.38 11.49
C LYS A 53 -3.36 -1.16 11.97
N LYS A 54 -2.96 -1.11 13.25
CA LYS A 54 -2.11 -0.03 13.79
C LYS A 54 -0.72 -0.04 13.16
N THR A 55 -0.11 -1.20 13.02
CA THR A 55 1.20 -1.35 12.36
C THR A 55 1.15 -0.91 10.90
N LEU A 56 0.10 -1.31 10.18
CA LEU A 56 -0.13 -0.90 8.79
C LEU A 56 -0.32 0.61 8.69
N ASP A 57 -1.15 1.23 9.54
CA ASP A 57 -1.35 2.69 9.55
C ASP A 57 -0.04 3.46 9.80
N ASN A 58 0.78 3.01 10.75
CA ASN A 58 2.08 3.62 11.02
C ASN A 58 3.03 3.49 9.81
N PHE A 59 3.11 2.30 9.21
CA PHE A 59 3.92 2.07 8.01
C PHE A 59 3.50 2.99 6.85
N LEU A 60 2.20 3.15 6.63
CA LEU A 60 1.68 4.01 5.58
C LEU A 60 1.97 5.50 5.84
N LYS A 61 1.95 5.94 7.09
CA LYS A 61 2.33 7.30 7.51
C LYS A 61 3.82 7.55 7.35
N ASP A 62 4.66 6.55 7.58
CA ASP A 62 6.10 6.67 7.38
C ASP A 62 6.45 6.85 5.90
N ILE A 63 5.78 6.10 5.00
CA ILE A 63 5.93 6.26 3.55
C ILE A 63 5.44 7.65 3.10
N GLU A 64 4.32 8.10 3.63
CA GLU A 64 3.78 9.44 3.34
C GLU A 64 4.77 10.54 3.76
N SER A 65 5.28 10.44 4.98
CA SER A 65 6.30 11.36 5.52
C SER A 65 7.58 11.34 4.69
N PHE A 66 8.02 10.17 4.24
CA PHE A 66 9.17 10.04 3.34
C PHE A 66 8.92 10.71 1.99
N SER A 67 7.73 10.53 1.42
CA SER A 67 7.36 11.09 0.12
C SER A 67 7.32 12.62 0.17
N ILE A 68 6.76 13.20 1.24
CA ILE A 68 6.78 14.65 1.50
C ILE A 68 8.23 15.17 1.59
N LYS A 69 9.08 14.53 2.41
CA LYS A 69 10.49 14.91 2.57
C LYS A 69 11.29 14.87 1.27
N THR A 70 10.89 14.00 0.34
CA THR A 70 11.59 13.78 -0.93
C THR A 70 10.94 14.49 -2.11
N ASN A 71 9.87 15.26 -1.87
CA ASN A 71 9.08 15.96 -2.87
C ASN A 71 8.58 15.01 -3.98
N VAL A 72 8.14 13.83 -3.56
CA VAL A 72 7.54 12.78 -4.39
C VAL A 72 6.05 12.75 -4.09
N GLU A 73 5.23 12.72 -5.14
CA GLU A 73 3.79 12.58 -5.01
C GLU A 73 3.45 11.15 -4.59
N TYR A 74 2.66 11.01 -3.52
CA TYR A 74 2.29 9.71 -2.96
C TYR A 74 0.80 9.43 -3.17
N MET A 75 0.50 8.27 -3.76
CA MET A 75 -0.86 7.80 -3.94
C MET A 75 -1.01 6.39 -3.37
N ARG A 76 -2.08 6.18 -2.60
CA ARG A 76 -2.53 4.86 -2.16
C ARG A 76 -3.65 4.39 -3.09
N THR A 77 -3.61 3.12 -3.48
CA THR A 77 -4.66 2.46 -4.25
C THR A 77 -4.89 1.07 -3.68
N SER A 78 -6.10 0.55 -3.89
CA SER A 78 -6.45 -0.82 -3.57
C SER A 78 -6.40 -1.70 -4.82
N THR A 79 -6.17 -3.00 -4.67
CA THR A 79 -6.33 -3.99 -5.76
C THR A 79 -7.76 -4.06 -6.30
N SER A 80 -8.73 -3.54 -5.56
CA SER A 80 -10.13 -3.45 -5.99
C SER A 80 -10.42 -2.28 -6.94
N ILE A 81 -9.47 -1.36 -7.12
CA ILE A 81 -9.61 -0.22 -8.04
C ILE A 81 -9.13 -0.65 -9.43
N PRO A 82 -9.97 -0.53 -10.48
CA PRO A 82 -9.54 -0.79 -11.85
C PRO A 82 -8.34 0.07 -12.25
N VAL A 83 -7.44 -0.50 -13.06
CA VAL A 83 -6.21 0.19 -13.47
C VAL A 83 -6.51 1.48 -14.25
N GLU A 84 -7.61 1.52 -15.00
CA GLU A 84 -8.05 2.70 -15.75
C GLU A 84 -8.40 3.87 -14.81
N ASP A 85 -9.07 3.59 -13.69
CA ASP A 85 -9.44 4.61 -12.70
C ASP A 85 -8.20 5.14 -11.97
N LEU A 86 -7.22 4.26 -11.71
CA LEU A 86 -5.91 4.63 -11.18
C LEU A 86 -5.17 5.57 -12.15
N LEU A 87 -5.14 5.24 -13.44
CA LEU A 87 -4.51 6.05 -14.49
C LEU A 87 -5.19 7.43 -14.62
N LEU A 88 -6.52 7.49 -14.56
CA LEU A 88 -7.26 8.76 -14.62
C LEU A 88 -6.98 9.64 -13.39
N ARG A 89 -6.91 9.06 -12.19
CA ARG A 89 -6.48 9.79 -10.98
C ARG A 89 -5.06 10.33 -11.13
N TYR A 90 -4.14 9.52 -11.62
CA TYR A 90 -2.76 9.92 -11.88
C TYR A 90 -2.68 11.11 -12.86
N LEU A 91 -3.38 11.03 -13.99
CA LEU A 91 -3.38 12.10 -15.00
C LEU A 91 -3.97 13.41 -14.48
N ARG A 92 -4.97 13.35 -13.59
CA ARG A 92 -5.50 14.54 -12.88
C ARG A 92 -4.48 15.13 -11.91
N MET A 93 -3.81 14.30 -11.09
CA MET A 93 -2.77 14.77 -10.16
C MET A 93 -1.59 15.41 -10.89
N GLY A 94 -1.22 14.88 -12.07
CA GLY A 94 -0.19 15.49 -12.92
C GLY A 94 -0.59 16.82 -13.55
N GLY A 95 -1.88 17.19 -13.53
CA GLY A 95 -2.44 18.38 -14.19
C GLY A 95 -2.73 18.18 -15.70
N TRP A 96 -2.83 16.93 -16.16
CA TRP A 96 -2.93 16.58 -17.59
C TRP A 96 -4.40 16.38 -18.02
N LEU A 97 -5.30 16.29 -17.05
CA LEU A 97 -6.75 16.29 -17.23
C LEU A 97 -7.34 17.41 -16.36
N LYS A 98 -8.20 18.24 -16.95
CA LYS A 98 -9.05 19.22 -16.23
C LYS A 98 -10.38 18.60 -15.83
#